data_AF-B4S340-F1
#
_entry.id   AF-B4S340-F1
#
_cell.length_a   1.000
_cell.length_b   1.000
_cell.length_c   1.000
_cell.angle_alpha   90.00
_cell.angle_beta   90.00
_cell.angle_gamma   90.00
#
_symmetry.space_group_name_H-M   'P 1'
#
loop_
_entity.id
_entity.type
_entity.pdbx_description
1 polymer ?
#
loop_
_entity_poly.entity_id
_entity_poly.type
_entity_poly.pdbx_seq_one_letter_code
_entity_poly.pdbx_strand_id
1 'polypeptide(L)'
;MEVVLDTYKYPYDPLYRVLCMDESPKQLIAETRLPVLPKPGNLARYDYEYSRKGVCNIFIAAKFLVDIERHYRHAEKITLVMDNLNTHKPGWLYETFNPRKAKALLDRFEFVYTPKHGSWLNMAEIELRVLSNQCLNSKIKSIMEVRRQVGAREKERNNKEAVINWRFTTDDARIKLKRLYPSSCV
;
A
#
# COMPACT_ATOMS: atom_id res chain seq x y z
N MET A 1 11.26 14.22 1.46
CA MET A 1 11.97 12.92 1.36
C MET A 1 12.49 12.54 2.73
N GLU A 2 13.24 13.44 3.37
CA GLU A 2 13.77 13.25 4.73
C GLU A 2 12.69 12.83 5.73
N VAL A 3 11.53 13.50 5.75
CA VAL A 3 10.40 13.16 6.64
C VAL A 3 10.03 11.66 6.58
N VAL A 4 9.97 11.06 5.39
CA VAL A 4 9.64 9.63 5.24
C VAL A 4 10.79 8.75 5.74
N LEU A 5 12.02 9.08 5.37
CA LEU A 5 13.21 8.34 5.79
C LEU A 5 13.40 8.39 7.31
N ASP A 6 13.15 9.54 7.93
CA ASP A 6 13.24 9.70 9.37
C ASP A 6 12.07 9.02 10.08
N THR A 7 10.86 9.05 9.49
CA THR A 7 9.70 8.28 9.98
C THR A 7 10.01 6.78 10.06
N TYR A 8 10.68 6.22 9.05
CA TYR A 8 11.04 4.80 9.04
C TYR A 8 12.18 4.42 9.99
N LYS A 9 12.90 5.39 10.55
CA LYS A 9 13.95 5.14 11.55
C LYS A 9 13.41 5.08 12.97
N TYR A 10 12.17 5.53 13.21
CA TYR A 10 11.62 5.50 14.57
C TYR A 10 11.57 4.05 15.08
N PRO A 11 11.98 3.81 16.34
CA PRO A 11 11.79 2.52 16.96
C PRO A 11 10.30 2.19 17.01
N TYR A 12 9.97 0.90 17.01
CA TYR A 12 8.60 0.48 17.13
C TYR A 12 8.01 0.91 18.48
N ASP A 13 6.94 1.69 18.45
CA ASP A 13 6.16 2.11 19.62
C ASP A 13 4.67 1.77 19.40
N PRO A 14 4.05 0.94 20.26
CA PRO A 14 2.63 0.61 20.18
C PRO A 14 1.67 1.80 20.32
N LEU A 15 2.08 2.88 20.98
CA LEU A 15 1.30 4.11 21.20
C LEU A 15 1.46 5.10 20.04
N TYR A 16 2.63 5.11 19.39
CA TYR A 16 3.01 5.98 18.27
C TYR A 16 3.35 5.14 17.05
N ARG A 17 2.30 4.59 16.41
CA ARG A 17 2.49 3.60 15.33
C ARG A 17 2.72 4.26 13.99
N VAL A 18 3.64 3.70 13.21
CA VAL A 18 3.81 4.03 11.80
C VAL A 18 3.15 2.95 10.95
N LEU A 19 2.22 3.35 10.09
CA LEU A 19 1.58 2.50 9.10
C LEU A 19 1.83 3.06 7.70
N CYS A 20 1.87 2.20 6.70
CA CYS A 20 1.90 2.61 5.30
C CYS A 20 0.58 2.19 4.64
N MET A 21 0.07 3.04 3.77
CA MET A 21 -1.13 2.75 3.01
C MET A 21 -0.93 3.17 1.55
N ASP A 22 -1.39 2.32 0.64
CA ASP A 22 -1.40 2.57 -0.80
C ASP A 22 -2.66 1.96 -1.42
N GLU A 23 -3.14 2.54 -2.51
CA GLU A 23 -4.34 2.07 -3.23
C GLU A 23 -3.93 1.41 -4.55
N SER A 24 -4.37 0.18 -4.80
CA SER A 24 -4.12 -0.50 -6.07
C SER A 24 -5.39 -1.17 -6.62
N PRO A 25 -5.81 -0.85 -7.86
CA PRO A 25 -6.90 -1.55 -8.52
C PRO A 25 -6.44 -2.91 -9.06
N LYS A 26 -7.25 -3.94 -8.86
CA LYS A 26 -7.08 -5.26 -9.49
C LYS A 26 -8.29 -5.60 -10.35
N GLN A 27 -8.04 -5.78 -11.65
CA GLN A 27 -9.08 -6.24 -12.56
C GLN A 27 -9.34 -7.74 -12.37
N LEU A 28 -10.62 -8.10 -12.21
CA LEU A 28 -11.05 -9.48 -12.12
C LEU A 28 -11.42 -9.98 -13.51
N ILE A 29 -10.87 -11.12 -13.91
CA ILE A 29 -11.08 -11.70 -15.25
C ILE A 29 -11.29 -13.22 -15.15
N ALA A 30 -12.20 -13.73 -15.97
CA ALA A 30 -12.48 -15.14 -16.11
C ALA A 30 -12.22 -15.60 -17.56
N GLU A 31 -11.86 -16.87 -17.72
CA GLU A 31 -11.78 -17.49 -19.03
C GLU A 31 -13.17 -17.72 -19.60
N THR A 32 -13.33 -17.47 -20.90
CA THR A 32 -14.57 -17.75 -21.64
C THR A 32 -14.59 -19.16 -22.21
N ARG A 33 -13.42 -19.80 -22.40
CA ARG A 33 -13.27 -21.10 -23.06
C ARG A 33 -12.44 -22.07 -22.21
N LEU A 34 -12.70 -23.36 -22.37
CA LEU A 34 -11.88 -24.42 -21.78
C LEU A 34 -10.49 -24.42 -22.45
N PRO A 35 -9.38 -24.47 -21.68
CA PRO A 35 -8.04 -24.54 -22.24
C PRO A 35 -7.88 -25.85 -23.03
N VAL A 36 -7.21 -25.76 -24.19
CA VAL A 36 -6.91 -26.94 -25.01
C VAL A 36 -5.94 -27.82 -24.24
N LEU A 37 -6.25 -29.11 -24.12
CA LEU A 37 -5.39 -30.08 -23.43
C LEU A 37 -3.97 -30.03 -24.01
N PRO A 38 -2.94 -29.82 -23.16
CA PRO A 38 -1.57 -29.83 -23.63
C PRO A 38 -1.19 -31.22 -24.14
N LYS A 39 -0.57 -31.27 -25.32
CA LYS A 39 0.13 -32.49 -25.76
C LYS A 39 1.33 -32.76 -24.84
N PRO A 40 1.73 -34.03 -24.62
CA PRO A 40 2.92 -34.35 -23.82
C PRO A 40 4.14 -33.53 -24.29
N GLY A 41 4.84 -32.89 -23.35
CA GLY A 41 6.00 -32.04 -23.63
C GLY A 41 5.69 -30.58 -24.00
N ASN A 42 4.42 -30.17 -24.09
CA ASN A 42 4.04 -28.76 -24.34
C ASN A 42 3.36 -28.15 -23.11
N LEU A 43 3.61 -26.85 -22.88
CA LEU A 43 2.88 -26.06 -21.89
C LEU A 43 1.42 -25.86 -22.32
N ALA A 44 0.51 -25.82 -21.35
CA ALA A 44 -0.90 -25.51 -21.59
C ALA A 44 -1.06 -24.15 -22.28
N ARG A 45 -1.87 -24.11 -23.35
CA ARG A 45 -2.15 -22.88 -24.10
C ARG A 45 -3.54 -22.37 -23.74
N TYR A 46 -3.59 -21.08 -23.42
CA TYR A 46 -4.81 -20.36 -23.09
C TYR A 46 -5.16 -19.41 -24.23
N ASP A 47 -6.44 -19.29 -24.54
CA ASP A 47 -6.95 -18.30 -25.48
C ASP A 47 -6.83 -16.87 -24.87
N TYR A 48 -6.66 -15.87 -25.74
CA TYR A 48 -6.60 -14.46 -25.34
C TYR A 48 -7.97 -13.91 -24.95
N GLU A 49 -9.06 -14.58 -25.31
CA GLU A 49 -10.42 -14.18 -24.95
C GLU A 49 -10.68 -14.34 -23.44
N TYR A 50 -11.21 -13.29 -22.81
CA TYR A 50 -11.57 -13.29 -21.39
C TYR A 50 -12.83 -12.47 -21.14
N SER A 51 -13.56 -12.83 -20.08
CA SER A 51 -14.71 -12.09 -19.58
C SER A 51 -14.27 -11.20 -18.41
N ARG A 52 -14.52 -9.88 -18.53
CA ARG A 52 -14.29 -8.93 -17.43
C ARG A 52 -15.33 -9.15 -16.33
N LYS A 53 -14.87 -9.37 -15.11
CA LYS A 53 -15.70 -9.60 -13.91
C LYS A 53 -15.69 -8.40 -12.96
N GLY A 54 -15.39 -7.22 -13.49
CA GLY A 54 -15.28 -5.96 -12.74
C GLY A 54 -13.85 -5.62 -12.33
N VAL A 55 -13.74 -4.63 -11.45
CA VAL A 55 -12.49 -4.16 -10.83
C VAL A 55 -12.73 -4.15 -9.33
N CYS A 56 -11.79 -4.69 -8.55
CA CYS A 56 -11.76 -4.45 -7.11
C CYS A 56 -10.65 -3.45 -6.80
N ASN A 57 -10.95 -2.44 -5.98
CA ASN A 57 -9.91 -1.66 -5.34
C ASN A 57 -9.45 -2.42 -4.11
N ILE A 58 -8.15 -2.62 -3.99
CA ILE A 58 -7.58 -3.29 -2.83
C ILE A 58 -7.65 -2.38 -1.59
N PHE A 59 -7.86 -1.05 -1.75
CA PHE A 59 -8.14 -0.14 -0.62
C PHE A 59 -9.10 1.02 -0.96
N ILE A 60 -9.85 1.48 0.05
CA ILE A 60 -10.70 2.69 0.06
C ILE A 60 -10.31 3.51 1.30
N ALA A 61 -9.64 4.65 1.14
CA ALA A 61 -9.04 5.43 2.25
C ALA A 61 -9.95 5.73 3.45
N ALA A 62 -11.18 6.22 3.23
CA ALA A 62 -11.95 6.81 4.33
C ALA A 62 -12.47 5.80 5.37
N LYS A 63 -13.09 4.72 4.89
CA LYS A 63 -13.60 3.66 5.78
C LYS A 63 -12.46 2.91 6.45
N PHE A 64 -11.33 2.79 5.75
CA PHE A 64 -10.15 2.11 6.28
C PHE A 64 -9.54 2.84 7.49
N LEU A 65 -9.53 4.17 7.53
CA LEU A 65 -9.07 4.90 8.72
C LEU A 65 -9.90 4.58 9.98
N VAL A 66 -11.20 4.36 9.82
CA VAL A 66 -12.07 3.95 10.95
C VAL A 66 -11.73 2.54 11.41
N ASP A 67 -11.42 1.64 10.49
CA ASP A 67 -10.99 0.28 10.84
C ASP A 67 -9.62 0.27 11.53
N ILE A 68 -8.67 1.08 11.06
CA ILE A 68 -7.37 1.28 11.71
C ILE A 68 -7.55 1.85 13.12
N GLU A 69 -8.35 2.92 13.26
CA GLU A 69 -8.67 3.54 14.55
C GLU A 69 -9.24 2.53 15.56
N ARG A 70 -10.15 1.65 15.10
CA ARG A 70 -10.73 0.59 15.93
C ARG A 70 -9.71 -0.48 16.31
N HIS A 71 -8.91 -0.92 15.35
CA HIS A 71 -7.93 -1.98 15.56
C HIS A 71 -6.82 -1.54 16.51
N TYR A 72 -6.36 -0.29 16.38
CA TYR A 72 -5.35 0.32 17.23
C TYR A 72 -5.97 1.31 18.21
N ARG A 73 -7.06 0.92 18.88
CA ARG A 73 -7.81 1.80 19.80
C ARG A 73 -6.98 2.43 20.91
N HIS A 74 -5.89 1.78 21.30
CA HIS A 74 -4.96 2.21 22.36
C HIS A 74 -3.81 3.07 21.86
N ALA A 75 -3.63 3.19 20.53
CA ALA A 75 -2.61 4.08 19.99
C ALA A 75 -3.08 5.52 20.16
N GLU A 76 -2.21 6.35 20.75
CA GLU A 76 -2.44 7.79 20.92
C GLU A 76 -2.40 8.50 19.57
N LYS A 77 -1.41 8.14 18.74
CA LYS A 77 -1.21 8.71 17.42
C LYS A 77 -0.77 7.67 16.43
N ILE A 78 -1.23 7.82 15.18
CA ILE A 78 -0.89 6.91 14.09
C ILE A 78 -0.34 7.75 12.93
N THR A 79 0.93 7.56 12.62
CA THR A 79 1.56 8.15 11.44
C THR A 79 1.25 7.27 10.23
N LEU A 80 0.55 7.83 9.25
CA LEU A 80 0.17 7.16 8.03
C LEU A 80 1.02 7.70 6.87
N VAL A 81 1.90 6.85 6.35
CA VAL A 81 2.70 7.15 5.16
C VAL A 81 1.92 6.76 3.91
N MET A 82 1.73 7.71 2.99
CA MET A 82 0.94 7.53 1.76
C MET A 82 1.61 8.20 0.56
N ASP A 83 1.12 7.92 -0.64
CA ASP A 83 1.51 8.67 -1.82
C ASP A 83 0.89 10.08 -1.86
N ASN A 84 1.50 10.97 -2.64
CA ASN A 84 1.14 12.38 -2.70
C ASN A 84 0.16 12.65 -3.87
N LEU A 85 -0.95 11.90 -3.91
CA LEU A 85 -2.06 12.19 -4.82
C LEU A 85 -2.93 13.32 -4.26
N ASN A 86 -3.44 14.17 -5.14
CA ASN A 86 -4.28 15.32 -4.78
C ASN A 86 -5.56 14.93 -4.01
N THR A 87 -5.99 13.66 -4.12
CA THR A 87 -7.12 13.05 -3.44
C THR A 87 -6.86 12.69 -1.98
N HIS A 88 -5.60 12.72 -1.51
CA HIS A 88 -5.24 12.40 -0.12
C HIS A 88 -5.21 13.61 0.82
N LYS A 89 -5.72 14.77 0.39
CA LYS A 89 -5.85 15.95 1.26
C LYS A 89 -6.87 15.69 2.37
N PRO A 90 -6.52 15.83 3.66
CA PRO A 90 -7.39 15.36 4.75
C PRO A 90 -8.79 16.01 4.81
N GLY A 91 -9.06 17.06 4.03
CA GLY A 91 -10.38 17.66 3.86
C GLY A 91 -11.48 16.69 3.41
N TRP A 92 -11.14 15.61 2.69
CA TRP A 92 -12.10 14.56 2.31
C TRP A 92 -12.76 13.89 3.54
N LEU A 93 -12.14 13.96 4.71
CA LEU A 93 -12.74 13.45 5.96
C LEU A 93 -14.02 14.22 6.32
N TYR A 94 -14.05 15.52 6.09
CA TYR A 94 -15.24 16.35 6.32
C TYR A 94 -16.32 16.17 5.25
N GLU A 95 -15.94 15.68 4.06
CA GLU A 95 -16.90 15.29 3.03
C GLU A 95 -17.56 13.93 3.36
N THR A 96 -16.83 13.05 4.06
CA THR A 96 -17.28 11.68 4.35
C THR A 96 -17.96 11.53 5.71
N PHE A 97 -17.50 12.27 6.71
CA PHE A 97 -17.93 12.12 8.10
C PHE A 97 -18.46 13.43 8.68
N ASN A 98 -19.27 13.33 9.73
CA ASN A 98 -19.65 14.52 10.49
C ASN A 98 -18.41 15.23 11.07
N PRO A 99 -18.47 16.56 11.31
CA PRO A 99 -17.29 17.33 11.72
C PRO A 99 -16.59 16.82 12.98
N ARG A 100 -17.33 16.30 13.96
CA ARG A 100 -16.73 15.74 15.19
C ARG A 100 -15.90 14.50 14.88
N LYS A 101 -16.41 13.59 14.06
CA LYS A 101 -15.71 12.36 13.69
C LYS A 101 -14.52 12.66 12.76
N ALA A 102 -14.69 13.55 11.80
CA ALA A 102 -13.62 13.99 10.91
C ALA A 102 -12.45 14.60 11.71
N LYS A 103 -12.76 15.50 12.64
CA LYS A 103 -11.77 16.12 13.54
C LYS A 103 -11.06 15.10 14.42
N ALA A 104 -11.80 14.17 15.03
CA ALA A 104 -11.20 13.11 15.84
C ALA A 104 -10.23 12.23 15.05
N LEU A 105 -10.56 11.91 13.79
CA LEU A 105 -9.64 11.18 12.90
C LEU A 105 -8.42 12.04 12.55
N LEU A 106 -8.60 13.32 12.21
CA LEU A 106 -7.48 14.23 11.92
C LEU A 106 -6.51 14.39 13.10
N ASP A 107 -7.03 14.42 14.32
CA ASP A 107 -6.20 14.54 15.52
C ASP A 107 -5.43 13.25 15.82
N ARG A 108 -6.00 12.12 15.43
CA ARG A 108 -5.41 10.80 15.64
C ARG A 108 -4.39 10.41 14.58
N PHE A 109 -4.55 10.88 13.34
CA PHE A 109 -3.72 10.49 12.20
C PHE A 109 -2.78 11.62 11.76
N GLU A 110 -1.48 11.34 11.75
CA GLU A 110 -0.47 12.19 11.12
C GLU A 110 -0.16 11.68 9.72
N PHE A 111 -0.42 12.51 8.70
CA PHE A 111 -0.20 12.12 7.31
C PHE A 111 1.19 12.53 6.85
N VAL A 112 1.99 11.54 6.44
CA VAL A 112 3.31 11.74 5.85
C VAL A 112 3.25 11.33 4.39
N TYR A 113 3.48 12.27 3.48
CA TYR A 113 3.39 12.00 2.05
C TYR A 113 4.76 11.70 1.45
N THR A 114 4.83 10.64 0.63
CA THR A 114 6.04 10.37 -0.15
C THR A 114 6.29 11.50 -1.16
N PRO A 115 7.56 11.83 -1.46
CA PRO A 115 7.87 12.88 -2.43
C PRO A 115 7.30 12.56 -3.81
N LYS A 116 7.02 13.59 -4.60
CA LYS A 116 6.80 13.40 -6.04
C LYS A 116 7.99 12.67 -6.66
N HIS A 117 7.73 11.64 -7.45
CA HIS A 117 8.73 10.71 -8.01
C HIS A 117 9.52 9.87 -6.98
N GLY A 118 9.11 9.87 -5.71
CA GLY A 118 9.72 9.11 -4.62
C GLY A 118 8.97 7.83 -4.26
N SER A 119 8.24 7.23 -5.21
CA SER A 119 7.36 6.08 -4.95
C SER A 119 8.11 4.84 -4.45
N TRP A 120 9.41 4.74 -4.75
CA TRP A 120 10.32 3.73 -4.18
C TRP A 120 10.46 3.79 -2.64
N LEU A 121 9.99 4.86 -1.99
CA LEU A 121 9.90 4.97 -0.53
C LEU A 121 8.55 4.50 0.04
N ASN A 122 7.56 4.22 -0.79
CA ASN A 122 6.26 3.75 -0.33
C ASN A 122 6.34 2.24 -0.03
N MET A 123 6.41 1.89 1.25
CA MET A 123 6.46 0.49 1.69
C MET A 123 5.21 -0.31 1.27
N ALA A 124 4.04 0.31 1.30
CA ALA A 124 2.80 -0.36 0.89
C ALA A 124 2.81 -0.66 -0.61
N GLU A 125 3.31 0.25 -1.46
CA GLU A 125 3.48 -0.01 -2.90
C GLU A 125 4.46 -1.18 -3.15
N ILE A 126 5.58 -1.22 -2.42
CA ILE A 126 6.56 -2.32 -2.50
C ILE A 126 5.89 -3.65 -2.19
N GLU A 127 5.13 -3.72 -1.09
CA GLU A 127 4.43 -4.94 -0.70
C GLU A 127 3.32 -5.33 -1.67
N LEU A 128 2.56 -4.37 -2.20
CA LEU A 128 1.57 -4.62 -3.24
C LEU A 128 2.21 -5.14 -4.53
N ARG A 129 3.42 -4.67 -4.88
CA ARG A 129 4.21 -5.20 -6.00
C ARG A 129 4.68 -6.64 -5.73
N VAL A 130 5.14 -6.95 -4.51
CA VAL A 130 5.50 -8.32 -4.11
C VAL A 130 4.30 -9.25 -4.20
N LEU A 131 3.15 -8.85 -3.62
CA LEU A 131 1.89 -9.60 -3.72
C LEU A 131 1.46 -9.78 -5.17
N SER A 132 1.54 -8.72 -5.98
CA SER A 132 1.16 -8.78 -7.39
C SER A 132 2.02 -9.77 -8.19
N ASN A 133 3.32 -9.79 -7.94
CA ASN A 133 4.27 -10.64 -8.66
C ASN A 133 4.26 -12.10 -8.19
N GLN A 134 4.03 -12.35 -6.89
CA GLN A 134 4.17 -13.68 -6.30
C GLN A 134 2.84 -14.40 -6.05
N CYS A 135 1.76 -13.65 -5.95
CA CYS A 135 0.44 -14.18 -5.58
C CYS A 135 -0.61 -13.85 -6.63
N LEU A 136 -0.67 -12.60 -7.11
CA LEU A 136 -1.73 -12.16 -8.02
C LEU A 136 -1.31 -12.13 -9.49
N ASN A 137 -0.25 -12.85 -9.86
CA ASN A 137 0.31 -12.85 -11.22
C ASN A 137 -0.51 -13.68 -12.23
N SER A 138 -1.50 -14.44 -11.75
CA SER A 138 -2.37 -15.29 -12.55
C SER A 138 -3.80 -14.76 -12.64
N LYS A 139 -4.59 -15.30 -13.59
CA LYS A 139 -6.01 -14.95 -13.73
C LYS A 139 -6.79 -15.52 -12.54
N ILE A 140 -7.32 -14.65 -11.69
CA ILE A 140 -8.12 -15.05 -10.53
C ILE A 140 -9.60 -14.75 -10.81
N LYS A 141 -10.43 -15.80 -10.73
CA LYS A 141 -11.83 -15.79 -11.16
C LYS A 141 -12.80 -15.24 -10.10
N SER A 142 -12.39 -15.13 -8.83
CA SER A 142 -13.25 -14.65 -7.74
C SER A 142 -12.49 -13.89 -6.65
N ILE A 143 -13.19 -12.97 -5.98
CA ILE A 143 -12.65 -12.24 -4.83
C ILE A 143 -12.34 -13.15 -3.63
N MET A 144 -13.07 -14.26 -3.48
CA MET A 144 -12.79 -15.23 -2.42
C MET A 144 -11.41 -15.86 -2.58
N GLU A 145 -11.04 -16.19 -3.83
CA GLU A 145 -9.73 -16.75 -4.12
C GLU A 145 -8.62 -15.71 -3.93
N VAL A 146 -8.87 -14.44 -4.30
CA VAL A 146 -7.94 -13.34 -3.97
C VAL A 146 -7.72 -13.25 -2.46
N ARG A 147 -8.79 -13.22 -1.66
CA ARG A 147 -8.70 -13.15 -0.18
C ARG A 147 -7.92 -14.33 0.40
N ARG A 148 -8.17 -15.54 -0.10
CA ARG A 148 -7.48 -16.77 0.34
C ARG A 148 -5.97 -16.67 0.10
N GLN A 149 -5.56 -16.28 -1.10
CA GLN A 149 -4.13 -16.23 -1.44
C GLN A 149 -3.41 -15.07 -0.73
N VAL A 150 -4.05 -13.90 -0.63
CA VAL A 150 -3.51 -12.75 0.11
C VAL A 150 -3.33 -13.09 1.60
N GLY A 151 -4.35 -13.67 2.24
CA GLY A 151 -4.28 -14.05 3.66
C GLY A 151 -3.22 -15.12 3.96
N ALA A 152 -3.01 -16.07 3.04
CA ALA A 152 -1.93 -17.06 3.17
C ALA A 152 -0.54 -16.39 3.12
N ARG A 153 -0.34 -15.42 2.22
CA ARG A 153 0.92 -14.67 2.12
C ARG A 153 1.16 -13.73 3.29
N GLU A 154 0.11 -13.06 3.76
CA GLU A 154 0.18 -12.25 4.97
C GLU A 154 0.68 -13.08 6.16
N LYS A 155 0.06 -14.25 6.39
CA LYS A 155 0.46 -15.16 7.48
C LYS A 155 1.91 -15.61 7.35
N GLU A 156 2.35 -15.98 6.16
CA GLU A 156 3.72 -16.39 5.92
C GLU A 156 4.73 -15.27 6.22
N ARG A 157 4.45 -14.04 5.77
CA ARG A 157 5.31 -12.88 6.00
C ARG A 157 5.37 -12.48 7.47
N ASN A 158 4.23 -12.49 8.16
CA ASN A 158 4.15 -12.20 9.59
C ASN A 158 4.94 -13.23 10.40
N ASN A 159 4.86 -14.52 10.06
CA ASN A 159 5.63 -15.58 10.71
C ASN A 159 7.15 -15.46 10.48
N LYS A 160 7.58 -14.79 9.41
CA LYS A 160 8.99 -14.53 9.10
C LYS A 160 9.50 -13.23 9.70
N GLU A 161 8.63 -12.45 10.36
CA GLU A 161 8.92 -11.08 10.81
C GLU A 161 9.59 -10.26 9.71
N ALA A 162 9.08 -10.38 8.47
CA ALA A 162 9.74 -9.82 7.31
C ALA A 162 9.77 -8.28 7.36
N VAL A 163 10.94 -7.70 7.61
CA VAL A 163 11.19 -6.25 7.66
C VAL A 163 11.80 -5.72 6.37
N ILE A 164 11.47 -4.47 6.02
CA ILE A 164 12.20 -3.73 4.99
C ILE A 164 13.46 -3.13 5.61
N ASN A 165 14.62 -3.51 5.08
CA ASN A 165 15.90 -2.93 5.48
C ASN A 165 16.22 -1.71 4.60
N TRP A 166 15.90 -0.52 5.09
CA TRP A 166 16.20 0.75 4.42
C TRP A 166 17.69 1.08 4.49
N ARG A 167 18.41 0.90 3.38
CA ARG A 167 19.84 1.22 3.28
C ARG A 167 20.14 2.66 2.86
N PHE A 168 19.18 3.36 2.28
CA PHE A 168 19.33 4.73 1.85
C PHE A 168 18.92 5.67 2.98
N THR A 169 19.83 6.51 3.44
CA THR A 169 19.63 7.37 4.61
C THR A 169 19.35 8.82 4.22
N THR A 170 18.92 9.61 5.19
CA THR A 170 18.80 11.08 5.07
C THR A 170 20.14 11.72 4.69
N ASP A 171 21.26 11.21 5.20
CA ASP A 171 22.59 11.71 4.85
C ASP A 171 22.95 11.37 3.39
N ASP A 172 22.63 10.15 2.94
CA ASP A 172 22.75 9.79 1.51
C ASP A 172 21.90 10.71 0.63
N ALA A 173 20.68 11.05 1.07
CA ALA A 173 19.77 11.93 0.34
C ALA A 173 20.38 13.32 0.17
N ARG A 174 20.95 13.90 1.23
CA ARG A 174 21.59 15.23 1.20
C ARG A 174 22.77 15.29 0.23
N ILE A 175 23.54 14.21 0.14
CA ILE A 175 24.68 14.12 -0.79
C ILE A 175 24.18 13.89 -2.22
N LYS A 176 23.40 12.83 -2.45
CA LYS A 176 23.02 12.37 -3.80
C LYS A 176 21.95 13.24 -4.47
N LEU A 177 21.10 13.90 -3.68
CA LEU A 177 20.01 14.74 -4.17
C LEU A 177 20.24 16.22 -3.86
N LYS A 178 21.49 16.65 -3.69
CA LYS A 178 21.89 18.03 -3.36
C LYS A 178 21.11 19.09 -4.16
N ARG A 179 20.83 18.85 -5.44
CA ARG A 179 20.05 19.75 -6.33
C ARG A 179 18.62 20.05 -5.86
N LEU A 180 18.04 19.20 -5.02
CA LEU A 180 16.68 19.33 -4.48
C LEU A 180 16.64 20.08 -3.15
N TYR A 181 17.80 20.31 -2.53
CA TYR A 181 17.92 21.11 -1.32
C TYR A 181 18.12 22.57 -1.71
N PRO A 182 17.56 23.52 -0.95
CA PRO A 182 17.88 24.91 -1.16
C PRO A 182 19.39 25.09 -1.07
N SER A 183 20.01 25.64 -2.12
CA SER A 183 21.35 26.19 -1.99
C SER A 183 21.26 27.23 -0.89
N SER A 184 22.00 27.05 0.20
CA SER A 184 22.12 28.07 1.24
C SER A 184 22.45 29.39 0.56
N CYS A 185 21.51 30.33 0.56
CA CYS A 185 21.77 31.70 0.19
C CYS A 185 22.80 32.22 1.19
N VAL A 186 24.03 32.38 0.72
CA VAL A 186 25.04 33.22 1.37
C VAL A 186 24.79 34.64 0.93
#